data_AF-A0A426SMZ9-F1
#
_entry.id   AF-A0A426SMZ9-F1
#
_cell.length_a   1.000
_cell.length_b   1.000
_cell.length_c   1.000
_cell.angle_alpha   90.00
_cell.angle_beta   90.00
_cell.angle_gamma   90.00
#
_symmetry.space_group_name_H-M   'P 1'
#
loop_
_entity.id
_entity.type
_entity.pdbx_description
1 polymer ?
#
loop_
_entity_poly.entity_id
_entity_poly.type
_entity_poly.pdbx_seq_one_letter_code
_entity_poly.pdbx_strand_id
1 'polypeptide(L)'
;MELAKDGLNGGTTAQDAEGTEAARQVIPSPDAMTATSIPADLSTAALRRCTALATRARADLLTRGRHDAAAQLAALLEEMGSWEASHLVDPDPTMVVLAAAALQDLADRLPVPAPAGLEERIELVLAVLHAVMDRGRVGATA
;
A
#
# COMPACT_ATOMS: atom_id res chain seq x y z
N MET A 1 31.36 36.61 47.11
CA MET A 1 32.73 36.62 46.55
C MET A 1 33.20 35.18 46.57
N GLU A 2 33.66 34.71 45.40
CA GLU A 2 33.97 33.33 45.01
C GLU A 2 34.31 32.33 46.12
N LEU A 3 33.65 31.17 46.08
CA LEU A 3 34.15 29.94 46.67
C LEU A 3 34.34 28.90 45.57
N ALA A 4 35.60 28.50 45.47
CA ALA A 4 36.17 27.61 44.50
C ALA A 4 35.69 26.16 44.68
N LYS A 5 35.61 25.52 43.52
CA LYS A 5 35.83 24.11 43.20
C LYS A 5 36.53 23.29 44.28
N ASP A 6 35.87 22.24 44.76
CA ASP A 6 36.53 21.06 45.32
C ASP A 6 35.93 19.81 44.68
N GLY A 7 36.75 19.13 43.88
CA GLY A 7 36.51 17.76 43.46
C GLY A 7 36.92 16.83 44.60
N LEU A 8 36.05 15.89 44.96
CA LEU A 8 36.41 14.78 45.81
C LEU A 8 36.10 13.48 45.07
N ASN A 9 37.18 12.84 44.62
CA ASN A 9 37.21 11.47 44.15
C ASN A 9 37.65 10.58 45.32
N GLY A 10 37.06 9.40 45.47
CA GLY A 10 37.63 8.32 46.29
C GLY A 10 36.63 7.63 47.22
N GLY A 11 36.07 6.51 46.76
CA GLY A 11 35.29 5.59 47.57
C GLY A 11 35.17 4.23 46.88
N THR A 12 36.28 3.47 46.92
CA THR A 12 36.45 2.12 46.40
C THR A 12 35.69 1.07 47.22
N THR A 13 35.14 0.04 46.57
CA THR A 13 35.12 -1.40 46.94
C THR A 13 34.51 -2.14 45.73
N ALA A 14 35.30 -2.86 44.91
CA ALA A 14 35.68 -4.28 45.08
C ALA A 14 34.44 -5.16 45.33
N GLN A 15 34.14 -6.24 44.61
CA GLN A 15 34.76 -7.00 43.54
C GLN A 15 33.76 -8.14 43.29
N ASP A 16 33.34 -8.42 42.06
CA ASP A 16 32.99 -9.78 41.65
C ASP A 16 33.26 -9.87 40.14
N ALA A 17 34.14 -10.81 39.83
CA ALA A 17 34.61 -11.12 38.50
C ALA A 17 33.81 -12.30 37.93
N GLU A 18 33.96 -12.49 36.62
CA GLU A 18 33.41 -13.58 35.79
C GLU A 18 31.93 -13.38 35.42
N GLY A 19 31.53 -13.34 34.16
CA GLY A 19 32.15 -13.75 32.92
C GLY A 19 31.01 -14.07 31.95
N THR A 20 31.30 -14.07 30.66
CA THR A 20 30.44 -14.53 29.55
C THR A 20 29.48 -13.48 28.97
N GLU A 21 29.88 -12.98 27.80
CA GLU A 21 28.96 -12.54 26.73
C GLU A 21 27.79 -13.53 26.60
N ALA A 22 26.57 -13.07 26.85
CA ALA A 22 25.38 -13.72 26.32
C ALA A 22 24.26 -12.68 26.20
N ALA A 23 23.97 -12.35 24.94
CA ALA A 23 22.72 -11.80 24.47
C ALA A 23 22.22 -10.52 25.18
N ARG A 24 22.64 -9.37 24.62
CA ARG A 24 21.66 -8.31 24.38
C ARG A 24 20.55 -8.95 23.53
N GLN A 25 19.55 -9.51 24.19
CA GLN A 25 18.28 -9.83 23.57
C GLN A 25 17.63 -8.48 23.30
N VAL A 26 18.05 -7.87 22.20
CA VAL A 26 17.25 -6.90 21.48
C VAL A 26 16.01 -7.70 21.11
N ILE A 27 14.98 -7.59 21.92
CA ILE A 27 13.64 -7.95 21.47
C ILE A 27 13.45 -7.07 20.24
N PRO A 28 13.36 -7.61 19.02
CA PRO A 28 12.95 -6.77 17.91
C PRO A 28 11.55 -6.31 18.26
N SER A 29 11.41 -5.01 18.54
CA SER A 29 10.10 -4.38 18.54
C SER A 29 9.42 -4.78 17.23
N PRO A 30 8.20 -5.34 17.24
CA PRO A 30 7.48 -5.71 16.02
C PRO A 30 7.15 -4.50 15.12
N ASP A 31 7.50 -3.29 15.56
CA ASP A 31 7.43 -2.03 14.81
C ASP A 31 8.40 -1.95 13.61
N ALA A 32 9.37 -2.86 13.48
CA ALA A 32 10.37 -2.86 12.41
C ALA A 32 9.97 -3.67 11.15
N MET A 33 8.67 -3.89 10.94
CA MET A 33 8.14 -4.37 9.66
C MET A 33 6.93 -3.49 9.31
N THR A 34 7.19 -2.22 8.97
CA THR A 34 6.20 -1.30 8.43
C THR A 34 5.75 -1.77 7.05
N ALA A 35 4.94 -2.82 7.02
CA ALA A 35 3.90 -2.98 6.03
C ALA A 35 3.02 -1.73 6.15
N THR A 36 3.24 -0.74 5.28
CA THR A 36 2.50 0.52 5.31
C THR A 36 1.02 0.20 5.08
N SER A 37 0.24 0.11 6.15
CA SER A 37 -1.20 -0.14 6.06
C SER A 37 -1.89 1.03 5.37
N ILE A 38 -2.71 0.73 4.37
CA ILE A 38 -3.53 1.69 3.63
C ILE A 38 -4.93 1.67 4.27
N PRO A 39 -5.35 2.76 4.94
CA PRO A 39 -6.64 2.82 5.61
C PRO A 39 -7.81 2.79 4.62
N ALA A 40 -8.96 2.29 5.09
CA ALA A 40 -10.20 2.12 4.32
C ALA A 40 -10.64 3.39 3.56
N ASP A 41 -10.54 4.56 4.20
CA ASP A 41 -10.96 5.82 3.57
C ASP A 41 -10.13 6.17 2.33
N LEU A 42 -8.81 5.92 2.39
CA LEU A 42 -7.90 6.19 1.28
C LEU A 42 -8.06 5.16 0.16
N SER A 43 -8.08 3.87 0.51
CA SER A 43 -8.27 2.80 -0.47
C SER A 43 -9.64 2.93 -1.16
N THR A 44 -10.71 3.20 -0.41
CA THR A 44 -12.06 3.39 -0.97
C THR A 44 -12.16 4.64 -1.85
N ALA A 45 -11.54 5.76 -1.47
CA ALA A 45 -11.51 6.95 -2.31
C ALA A 45 -10.79 6.71 -3.65
N ALA A 46 -9.65 6.00 -3.60
CA ALA A 46 -8.90 5.63 -4.79
C ALA A 46 -9.68 4.63 -5.68
N LEU A 47 -10.38 3.64 -5.11
CA LEU A 47 -11.25 2.72 -5.85
C LEU A 47 -12.40 3.45 -6.55
N ARG A 48 -13.03 4.43 -5.88
CA ARG A 48 -14.05 5.31 -6.49
C ARG A 48 -13.48 6.10 -7.65
N ARG A 49 -12.29 6.67 -7.47
CA ARG A 49 -11.59 7.43 -8.53
C ARG A 49 -11.24 6.52 -9.72
N CYS A 50 -10.73 5.32 -9.46
CA CYS A 50 -10.40 4.32 -10.45
C CYS A 50 -11.64 3.95 -11.29
N THR A 51 -12.75 3.61 -10.63
CA THR A 51 -14.02 3.29 -11.30
C THR A 51 -14.50 4.42 -12.22
N ALA A 52 -14.47 5.66 -11.72
CA ALA A 52 -14.88 6.83 -12.48
C ALA A 52 -13.96 7.12 -13.67
N LEU A 53 -12.64 7.01 -13.48
CA LEU A 53 -11.63 7.22 -14.52
C LEU A 53 -11.68 6.12 -15.59
N ALA A 54 -11.84 4.85 -15.22
CA ALA A 54 -11.99 3.74 -16.16
C ALA A 54 -13.22 3.94 -17.07
N THR A 55 -14.35 4.33 -16.49
CA THR A 55 -15.58 4.62 -17.24
C THR A 55 -15.38 5.79 -18.23
N ARG A 56 -14.66 6.85 -17.81
CA ARG A 56 -14.35 8.00 -18.67
C ARG A 56 -13.33 7.65 -19.75
N ALA A 57 -12.28 6.90 -19.41
CA ALA A 57 -11.26 6.45 -20.36
C ALA A 57 -11.90 5.59 -21.47
N ARG A 58 -12.88 4.75 -21.12
CA ARG A 58 -13.68 4.03 -22.12
C ARG A 58 -14.46 4.98 -23.05
N ALA A 59 -15.07 6.04 -22.53
CA ALA A 59 -15.73 7.05 -23.37
C ALA A 59 -14.72 7.81 -24.25
N ASP A 60 -13.54 8.10 -23.73
CA ASP A 60 -12.42 8.70 -24.47
C ASP A 60 -11.88 7.77 -25.56
N LEU A 61 -11.96 6.44 -25.40
CA LEU A 61 -11.61 5.50 -26.48
C LEU A 61 -12.63 5.53 -27.64
N LEU A 62 -13.89 5.83 -27.34
CA LEU A 62 -14.95 5.92 -28.34
C LEU A 62 -14.97 7.27 -29.07
N THR A 63 -14.39 8.30 -28.48
CA THR A 63 -14.36 9.66 -29.04
C THR A 63 -12.93 9.99 -29.47
N ARG A 64 -12.71 10.54 -30.67
CA ARG A 64 -11.35 10.95 -31.13
C ARG A 64 -10.84 12.22 -30.42
N GLY A 65 -11.09 12.33 -29.11
CA GLY A 65 -10.86 13.49 -28.26
C GLY A 65 -9.56 13.42 -27.45
N ARG A 66 -9.44 14.31 -26.46
CA ARG A 66 -8.27 14.40 -25.57
C ARG A 66 -8.32 13.26 -24.55
N HIS A 67 -7.33 12.36 -24.58
CA HIS A 67 -7.17 11.18 -23.71
C HIS A 67 -6.73 11.50 -22.26
N ASP A 68 -7.27 12.57 -21.67
CA ASP A 68 -6.87 13.04 -20.34
C ASP A 68 -7.26 12.04 -19.24
N ALA A 69 -8.41 11.38 -19.37
CA ALA A 69 -8.83 10.38 -18.40
C ALA A 69 -7.94 9.13 -18.44
N ALA A 70 -7.46 8.72 -19.62
CA ALA A 70 -6.57 7.58 -19.76
C ALA A 70 -5.19 7.85 -19.11
N ALA A 71 -4.66 9.06 -19.24
CA ALA A 71 -3.41 9.45 -18.58
C ALA A 71 -3.57 9.51 -17.05
N GLN A 72 -4.67 10.11 -16.56
CA GLN A 72 -4.97 10.13 -15.12
C GLN A 72 -5.19 8.71 -14.56
N LEU A 73 -5.84 7.83 -15.33
CA LEU A 73 -6.03 6.45 -14.95
C LEU A 73 -4.69 5.72 -14.87
N ALA A 74 -3.82 5.87 -15.88
CA ALA A 74 -2.50 5.23 -15.88
C ALA A 74 -1.67 5.62 -14.65
N ALA A 75 -1.66 6.90 -14.26
CA ALA A 75 -0.97 7.36 -13.06
C ALA A 75 -1.55 6.75 -11.77
N LEU A 76 -2.88 6.65 -11.67
CA LEU A 76 -3.54 6.02 -10.52
C LEU A 76 -3.27 4.51 -10.48
N LEU A 77 -3.26 3.83 -11.62
CA LEU A 77 -2.97 2.39 -11.69
C LEU A 77 -1.51 2.09 -11.33
N GLU A 78 -0.56 2.96 -11.66
CA GLU A 78 0.83 2.85 -11.21
C GLU A 78 0.92 2.90 -9.67
N GLU A 79 0.21 3.84 -9.03
CA GLU A 79 0.13 3.93 -7.58
C GLU A 79 -0.49 2.65 -6.98
N MET A 80 -1.65 2.25 -7.49
CA MET A 80 -2.39 1.07 -7.00
C MET A 80 -1.64 -0.25 -7.27
N GLY A 81 -0.87 -0.32 -8.34
CA GLY A 81 -0.07 -1.50 -8.69
C GLY A 81 1.09 -1.76 -7.72
N SER A 82 1.48 -0.74 -6.94
CA SER A 82 2.45 -0.89 -5.85
C SER A 82 1.84 -1.42 -4.54
N TRP A 83 0.51 -1.55 -4.47
CA TRP A 83 -0.16 -2.01 -3.27
C TRP A 83 -0.05 -3.51 -3.11
N GLU A 84 0.02 -3.96 -1.86
CA GLU A 84 -0.21 -5.35 -1.51
C GLU A 84 -1.59 -5.51 -0.88
N ALA A 85 -2.31 -6.59 -1.20
CA ALA A 85 -3.61 -6.88 -0.59
C ALA A 85 -3.55 -6.99 0.95
N SER A 86 -2.39 -7.39 1.50
CA SER A 86 -2.03 -7.33 2.94
C SER A 86 -2.15 -5.95 3.54
N HIS A 87 -1.83 -4.90 2.78
CA HIS A 87 -1.77 -3.55 3.28
C HIS A 87 -3.14 -2.87 3.31
N LEU A 88 -4.12 -3.32 2.54
CA LEU A 88 -5.45 -2.72 2.51
C LEU A 88 -6.27 -3.15 3.73
N VAL A 89 -6.58 -2.18 4.59
CA VAL A 89 -7.40 -2.39 5.80
C VAL A 89 -8.86 -2.07 5.48
N ASP A 90 -9.70 -3.09 5.48
CA ASP A 90 -11.17 -3.03 5.27
C ASP A 90 -11.65 -2.01 4.21
N PRO A 91 -11.16 -2.09 2.96
CA PRO A 91 -11.73 -1.29 1.87
C PRO A 91 -13.22 -1.62 1.68
N ASP A 92 -14.01 -0.65 1.23
CA ASP A 92 -15.42 -0.89 0.90
C ASP A 92 -15.54 -2.02 -0.15
N PRO A 93 -16.18 -3.16 0.19
CA PRO A 93 -16.17 -4.35 -0.67
C PRO A 93 -16.95 -4.12 -1.96
N THR A 94 -17.96 -3.26 -1.94
CA THR A 94 -18.71 -2.88 -3.15
C THR A 94 -17.79 -2.13 -4.10
N MET A 95 -16.99 -1.20 -3.58
CA MET A 95 -16.06 -0.43 -4.40
C MET A 95 -14.91 -1.27 -4.96
N VAL A 96 -14.45 -2.29 -4.23
CA VAL A 96 -13.45 -3.26 -4.75
C VAL A 96 -13.99 -3.98 -5.99
N VAL A 97 -15.21 -4.53 -5.90
CA VAL A 97 -15.85 -5.25 -7.01
C VAL A 97 -16.12 -4.32 -8.20
N LEU A 98 -16.64 -3.12 -7.95
CA LEU A 98 -16.93 -2.15 -9.01
C LEU A 98 -15.66 -1.68 -9.74
N ALA A 99 -14.58 -1.43 -9.01
CA ALA A 99 -13.31 -1.05 -9.62
C ALA A 99 -12.76 -2.19 -10.48
N ALA A 100 -12.77 -3.43 -9.99
CA ALA A 100 -12.32 -4.59 -10.75
C ALA A 100 -13.16 -4.80 -12.03
N ALA A 101 -14.48 -4.71 -11.93
CA ALA A 101 -15.37 -4.84 -13.09
C ALA A 101 -15.14 -3.74 -14.14
N ALA A 102 -14.93 -2.49 -13.71
CA ALA A 102 -14.66 -1.38 -14.62
C ALA A 102 -13.31 -1.52 -15.32
N LEU A 103 -12.29 -2.04 -14.64
CA LEU A 103 -10.98 -2.32 -15.22
C LEU A 103 -11.01 -3.48 -16.22
N GLN A 104 -11.75 -4.56 -15.91
CA GLN A 104 -11.95 -5.67 -16.85
C GLN A 104 -12.68 -5.21 -18.12
N ASP A 105 -13.78 -4.46 -17.98
CA ASP A 105 -14.51 -3.91 -19.14
C ASP A 105 -13.65 -2.95 -19.98
N LEU A 106 -12.72 -2.21 -19.35
CA LEU A 106 -11.78 -1.38 -20.09
C LEU A 106 -10.73 -2.22 -20.83
N ALA A 107 -10.14 -3.23 -20.18
CA ALA A 107 -9.16 -4.13 -20.78
C ALA A 107 -9.72 -4.82 -22.04
N ASP A 108 -10.93 -5.35 -21.95
CA ASP A 108 -11.62 -6.03 -23.06
C ASP A 108 -11.90 -5.10 -24.27
N ARG A 109 -11.78 -3.78 -24.08
CA ARG A 109 -12.08 -2.74 -25.08
C ARG A 109 -10.84 -1.94 -25.52
N LEU A 110 -9.65 -2.28 -25.02
CA LEU A 110 -8.44 -1.57 -25.40
C LEU A 110 -8.19 -1.72 -26.92
N PRO A 111 -7.74 -0.65 -27.60
CA PRO A 111 -7.33 -0.76 -29.00
C PRO A 111 -6.09 -1.65 -29.11
N VAL A 112 -5.88 -2.27 -30.27
CA VAL A 112 -4.66 -3.03 -30.57
C VAL A 112 -3.84 -2.24 -31.61
N PRO A 113 -2.61 -1.80 -31.28
CA PRO A 113 -1.91 -1.97 -30.00
C PRO A 113 -2.45 -1.04 -28.89
N ALA A 114 -2.40 -1.53 -27.65
CA ALA A 114 -2.85 -0.78 -26.48
C ALA A 114 -1.93 0.43 -26.20
N PRO A 115 -2.44 1.48 -25.53
CA PRO A 115 -1.60 2.57 -25.02
C PRO A 115 -0.48 2.00 -24.13
N ALA A 116 0.73 2.53 -24.27
CA ALA A 116 1.96 1.93 -23.74
C ALA A 116 1.85 1.57 -22.24
N GLY A 117 1.90 0.26 -21.95
CA GLY A 117 1.87 -0.31 -20.60
C GLY A 117 0.56 -0.11 -19.84
N LEU A 118 -0.54 0.30 -20.49
CA LEU A 118 -1.83 0.44 -19.82
C LEU A 118 -2.44 -0.92 -19.48
N GLU A 119 -2.35 -1.88 -20.41
CA GLU A 119 -2.82 -3.26 -20.23
C GLU A 119 -2.12 -3.94 -19.04
N GLU A 120 -0.79 -3.92 -19.01
CA GLU A 120 0.03 -4.48 -17.91
C GLU A 120 -0.32 -3.87 -16.54
N ARG A 121 -0.54 -2.54 -16.48
CA ARG A 121 -0.97 -1.87 -15.25
C ARG A 121 -2.36 -2.27 -14.80
N ILE A 122 -3.29 -2.46 -15.74
CA ILE A 122 -4.65 -2.95 -15.44
C ILE A 122 -4.55 -4.36 -14.84
N GLU A 123 -3.76 -5.24 -15.45
CA GLU A 123 -3.57 -6.62 -14.97
C GLU A 123 -2.97 -6.65 -13.55
N LEU A 124 -1.95 -5.85 -13.27
CA LEU A 124 -1.35 -5.71 -11.94
C LEU A 124 -2.38 -5.32 -10.88
N VAL A 125 -3.17 -4.28 -11.15
CA VAL A 125 -4.19 -3.82 -10.20
C VAL A 125 -5.31 -4.84 -10.05
N LEU A 126 -5.76 -5.50 -11.13
CA LEU A 126 -6.75 -6.58 -11.05
C LEU A 126 -6.26 -7.72 -10.14
N ALA A 127 -4.98 -8.10 -10.20
CA ALA A 127 -4.42 -9.10 -9.30
C ALA A 127 -4.53 -8.69 -7.83
N VAL A 128 -4.24 -7.43 -7.49
CA VAL A 128 -4.40 -6.88 -6.13
C VAL A 128 -5.87 -6.95 -5.69
N LEU A 129 -6.80 -6.50 -6.53
CA LEU A 129 -8.24 -6.47 -6.19
C LEU A 129 -8.81 -7.88 -6.02
N HIS A 130 -8.39 -8.84 -6.85
CA HIS A 130 -8.80 -10.24 -6.70
C HIS A 130 -8.30 -10.83 -5.37
N ALA A 131 -7.05 -10.58 -5.00
CA ALA A 131 -6.51 -11.03 -3.72
C ALA A 131 -7.24 -10.43 -2.50
N VAL A 132 -7.68 -9.17 -2.59
CA VAL A 132 -8.53 -8.53 -1.56
C VAL A 132 -9.89 -9.23 -1.46
N MET A 133 -10.54 -9.52 -2.59
CA MET A 133 -11.82 -10.23 -2.61
C MET A 133 -11.71 -11.66 -2.09
N ASP A 134 -10.62 -12.37 -2.39
CA ASP A 134 -10.35 -13.70 -1.86
C ASP A 134 -10.22 -13.68 -0.33
N ARG A 135 -9.52 -12.69 0.23
CA ARG A 135 -9.42 -12.50 1.68
C ARG A 135 -10.77 -12.22 2.32
N GLY A 136 -11.59 -11.35 1.73
CA GLY A 136 -12.92 -11.02 2.25
C GLY A 136 -13.87 -12.24 2.28
N ARG A 137 -13.73 -13.17 1.32
CA ARG A 137 -14.49 -14.43 1.30
C ARG A 137 -14.12 -15.37 2.45
N VAL A 138 -12.87 -15.36 2.91
CA VAL A 138 -12.41 -16.22 4.03
C VAL A 138 -13.03 -15.81 5.37
N GLY A 139 -13.47 -14.54 5.53
CA GLY A 139 -14.13 -14.05 6.75
C GLY A 139 -15.63 -14.38 6.85
N ALA A 140 -16.30 -14.67 5.73
CA ALA A 140 -17.71 -15.04 5.69
C ALA A 140 -17.89 -16.54 5.94
N THR A 141 -17.61 -17.00 7.16
CA THR A 141 -18.00 -18.35 7.58
C THR A 141 -19.50 -18.39 7.86
N ALA A 142 -20.19 -19.32 7.19
CA ALA A 142 -21.63 -19.58 7.32
C ALA A 142 -21.99 -20.26 8.65
#